data_AF-A0AA42C9Z0-F1
#
_entry.id   AF-A0AA42C9Z0-F1
#
_cell.length_a   1.000
_cell.length_b   1.000
_cell.length_c   1.000
_cell.angle_alpha   90.00
_cell.angle_beta   90.00
_cell.angle_gamma   90.00
#
_symmetry.space_group_name_H-M   'P 1'
#
loop_
_entity.id
_entity.type
_entity.pdbx_description
1 polymer ?
#
loop_
_entity_poly.entity_id
_entity_poly.type
_entity_poly.pdbx_seq_one_letter_code
_entity_poly.pdbx_strand_id
1 'polypeptide(L)'
;MMTVKNDKTHWVYGSALVLLSFVFFQSFYAYHLFFKEQVQLFLYSAEYFLTYFDKPGWLARFAGDFLTQFFYLRGGGPAVLSALFLIEWLLITKILRQINHSSTPYLWALIPVGMDWVLHTRLSHPVSVSAGTILVLLFFLAYRCISNHKIAFIAGILLLFATYWLAGSAMYILLILLVLPANKNHRFPLYKQLVLVLLASFIPYLFYQKYLLTLQQAYLFPANQPSSLLLAASILLAVLFDFSTKNIQQNHYRILRFGLPPFILILVAFGLKSMANFNLEKILSLDSETYFGHPDQVLRLSEKYQLNNRYTAYYTNLALAQSGQLPEKLMEVYQPASDGLFLPVSQHENWLTILFSNEAFYLVGDMNMAQHSAMLGMTFSPYHRSSRMVKRLADINLVTGDYPAAAKYLRMLNKTLLHKKWATDRLNLIRNGESPNWLIRKRQQIAQTDSLRKAYDHLPSVQFLVGQNPENTIARDYLLCHLLLNKEIGAFRQLYDRYARQQNLPLPSAYSEALLVSLFQAGASQDELASYNIPSRKIREFINYSNLYERSGGNPEKLVELYGKSYWFYYHFATKTAMEP
;
A
#
# COMPACT_ATOMS: atom_id res chain seq x y z
N MET A 1 -27.26 -38.94 -26.46
CA MET A 1 -28.02 -38.07 -25.54
C MET A 1 -27.75 -38.54 -24.12
N MET A 2 -26.57 -38.23 -23.56
CA MET A 2 -26.30 -38.52 -22.14
C MET A 2 -26.96 -37.41 -21.33
N THR A 3 -27.88 -37.82 -20.47
CA THR A 3 -28.52 -36.96 -19.48
C THR A 3 -27.43 -36.23 -18.68
N VAL A 4 -27.42 -34.90 -18.79
CA VAL A 4 -26.65 -34.01 -17.93
C VAL A 4 -27.23 -34.19 -16.53
N LYS A 5 -26.73 -35.19 -15.79
CA LYS A 5 -26.94 -35.30 -14.36
C LYS A 5 -26.57 -33.95 -13.77
N ASN A 6 -27.47 -33.40 -12.96
CA ASN A 6 -27.31 -32.13 -12.27
C ASN A 6 -26.15 -32.27 -11.27
N ASP A 7 -24.92 -32.21 -11.79
CA ASP A 7 -23.72 -32.64 -11.09
C ASP A 7 -23.34 -31.53 -10.13
N LYS A 8 -23.94 -31.54 -8.92
CA LYS A 8 -23.68 -30.58 -7.82
C LYS A 8 -22.18 -30.42 -7.50
N THR A 9 -21.34 -31.30 -8.02
CA THR A 9 -19.88 -31.29 -7.83
C THR A 9 -19.16 -30.09 -8.45
N HIS A 10 -19.74 -29.36 -9.42
CA HIS A 10 -19.11 -28.12 -9.90
C HIS A 10 -19.04 -27.04 -8.81
N TRP A 11 -20.00 -27.02 -7.88
CA TRP A 11 -19.97 -26.10 -6.73
C TRP A 11 -18.78 -26.31 -5.81
N VAL A 12 -18.18 -27.51 -5.80
CA VAL A 12 -16.96 -27.78 -5.02
C VAL A 12 -15.82 -26.85 -5.46
N TYR A 13 -15.66 -26.62 -6.77
CA TYR A 13 -14.61 -25.74 -7.30
C TYR A 13 -14.89 -24.27 -6.98
N GLY A 14 -16.15 -23.83 -7.10
CA GLY A 14 -16.55 -22.47 -6.71
C GLY A 14 -16.34 -22.21 -5.22
N SER A 15 -16.75 -23.16 -4.36
CA SER A 15 -16.53 -23.07 -2.92
C SER A 15 -15.05 -23.11 -2.54
N ALA A 16 -14.25 -23.96 -3.21
CA ALA A 16 -12.80 -24.01 -3.00
C ALA A 16 -12.13 -22.69 -3.40
N LEU A 17 -12.52 -22.10 -4.54
CA LEU A 17 -12.04 -20.79 -4.98
C LEU A 17 -12.32 -19.70 -3.93
N VAL A 18 -13.56 -19.62 -3.43
CA VAL A 18 -13.96 -18.67 -2.38
C VAL A 18 -13.12 -18.88 -1.13
N LEU A 19 -13.04 -20.12 -0.63
CA LEU A 19 -12.31 -20.44 0.60
C LEU A 19 -10.81 -20.11 0.47
N LEU A 20 -10.17 -20.56 -0.62
CA LEU A 20 -8.73 -20.39 -0.81
C LEU A 20 -8.36 -18.91 -1.02
N SER A 21 -9.14 -18.17 -1.82
CA SER A 21 -8.92 -16.74 -2.01
C SER A 21 -9.15 -15.95 -0.71
N PHE A 22 -10.20 -16.29 0.05
CA PHE A 22 -10.49 -15.66 1.33
C PHE A 22 -9.35 -15.89 2.33
N VAL A 23 -8.92 -17.14 2.50
CA VAL A 23 -7.82 -17.49 3.41
C VAL A 23 -6.51 -16.83 2.97
N PHE A 24 -6.23 -16.76 1.67
CA PHE A 24 -5.04 -16.07 1.16
C PHE A 24 -5.02 -14.60 1.57
N PHE A 25 -6.07 -13.85 1.22
CA PHE A 25 -6.12 -12.42 1.52
C PHE A 25 -6.28 -12.13 3.01
N GLN A 26 -6.94 -12.99 3.79
CA GLN A 26 -7.13 -12.78 5.22
C GLN A 26 -5.86 -13.11 6.04
N SER A 27 -5.10 -14.13 5.64
CA SER A 27 -3.99 -14.65 6.45
C SER A 27 -2.61 -14.25 5.95
N PHE A 28 -2.46 -14.01 4.64
CA PHE A 28 -1.14 -13.77 4.02
C PHE A 28 -1.00 -12.41 3.34
N TYR A 29 -2.11 -11.71 3.05
CA TYR A 29 -2.09 -10.48 2.25
C TYR A 29 -3.13 -9.43 2.72
N ALA A 30 -3.38 -9.36 4.02
CA ALA A 30 -4.45 -8.54 4.60
C ALA A 30 -4.09 -7.05 4.63
N TYR A 31 -2.84 -6.71 4.93
CA TYR A 31 -2.40 -5.32 5.08
C TYR A 31 -2.36 -4.59 3.74
N HIS A 32 -2.10 -5.32 2.65
CA HIS A 32 -2.31 -4.83 1.29
C HIS A 32 -3.74 -4.32 1.05
N LEU A 33 -4.76 -5.03 1.54
CA LEU A 33 -6.15 -4.63 1.38
C LEU A 33 -6.47 -3.42 2.25
N PHE A 34 -6.04 -3.40 3.52
CA PHE A 34 -6.18 -2.23 4.39
C PHE A 34 -5.56 -0.99 3.74
N PHE A 35 -4.35 -1.14 3.19
CA PHE A 35 -3.66 -0.04 2.54
C PHE A 35 -4.37 0.45 1.29
N LYS A 36 -4.96 -0.44 0.47
CA LYS A 36 -5.80 -0.06 -0.69
C LYS A 36 -6.96 0.86 -0.28
N GLU A 37 -7.61 0.61 0.86
CA GLU A 37 -8.64 1.51 1.38
C GLU A 37 -8.07 2.85 1.83
N GLN A 38 -6.96 2.83 2.55
CA GLN A 38 -6.33 4.04 3.12
C GLN A 38 -5.89 5.04 2.04
N VAL A 39 -5.51 4.56 0.85
CA VAL A 39 -5.09 5.37 -0.30
C VAL A 39 -6.24 5.72 -1.26
N GLN A 40 -7.48 5.53 -0.82
CA GLN A 40 -8.69 5.92 -1.55
C GLN A 40 -9.63 6.71 -0.65
N LEU A 41 -10.63 7.36 -1.25
CA LEU A 41 -11.66 8.09 -0.52
C LEU A 41 -12.96 8.08 -1.33
N PHE A 42 -14.01 7.45 -0.78
CA PHE A 42 -15.36 7.41 -1.35
C PHE A 42 -16.32 8.24 -0.50
N LEU A 43 -17.01 9.19 -1.13
CA LEU A 43 -17.89 10.14 -0.45
C LEU A 43 -19.35 9.99 -0.90
N TYR A 44 -20.26 9.99 0.07
CA TYR A 44 -21.70 10.01 -0.13
C TYR A 44 -22.17 11.47 -0.35
N SER A 45 -21.81 12.06 -1.50
CA SER A 45 -22.32 13.36 -1.95
C SER A 45 -22.61 13.38 -3.45
N ALA A 46 -23.60 14.18 -3.84
CA ALA A 46 -23.95 14.36 -5.25
C ALA A 46 -22.78 14.92 -6.06
N GLU A 47 -22.09 15.95 -5.55
CA GLU A 47 -20.90 16.53 -6.20
C GLU A 47 -19.81 15.50 -6.47
N TYR A 48 -19.54 14.62 -5.49
CA TYR A 48 -18.54 13.58 -5.65
C TYR A 48 -18.98 12.53 -6.68
N PHE A 49 -20.25 12.13 -6.65
CA PHE A 49 -20.82 11.22 -7.63
C PHE A 49 -20.67 11.76 -9.06
N LEU A 50 -20.90 13.06 -9.27
CA LEU A 50 -20.75 13.68 -10.58
C LEU A 50 -19.31 13.60 -11.12
N THR A 51 -18.29 13.58 -10.25
CA THR A 51 -16.88 13.45 -10.70
C THR A 51 -16.56 12.12 -11.38
N TYR A 52 -17.41 11.09 -11.24
CA TYR A 52 -17.21 9.82 -11.96
C TYR A 52 -17.45 9.96 -13.47
N PHE A 53 -18.25 10.93 -13.92
CA PHE A 53 -18.52 11.17 -15.34
C PHE A 53 -17.36 11.88 -16.07
N ASP A 54 -16.38 12.41 -15.34
CA ASP A 54 -15.21 13.10 -15.88
C ASP A 54 -14.20 12.15 -16.53
N LYS A 55 -14.38 10.83 -16.38
CA LYS A 55 -13.52 9.76 -16.90
C LYS A 55 -14.39 8.64 -17.51
N PRO A 56 -13.85 7.82 -18.43
CA PRO A 56 -14.57 6.64 -18.92
C PRO A 56 -14.73 5.61 -17.80
N GLY A 57 -15.56 4.59 -17.98
CA GLY A 57 -15.70 3.53 -16.99
C GLY A 57 -16.39 3.95 -15.67
N TRP A 58 -17.27 4.96 -15.71
CA TRP A 58 -17.78 5.61 -14.50
C TRP A 58 -18.50 4.64 -13.56
N LEU A 59 -19.29 3.70 -14.10
CA LEU A 59 -20.07 2.76 -13.30
C LEU A 59 -19.18 1.69 -12.66
N ALA A 60 -18.22 1.17 -13.42
CA ALA A 60 -17.23 0.23 -12.89
C ALA A 60 -16.37 0.87 -11.79
N ARG A 61 -15.99 2.14 -11.97
CA ARG A 61 -15.25 2.91 -10.96
C ARG A 61 -16.07 3.16 -9.70
N PHE A 62 -17.31 3.62 -9.86
CA PHE A 62 -18.21 3.86 -8.74
C PHE A 62 -18.43 2.57 -7.92
N ALA A 63 -18.73 1.46 -8.59
CA ALA A 63 -18.93 0.17 -7.93
C ALA A 63 -17.63 -0.34 -7.26
N GLY A 64 -16.49 -0.20 -7.94
CA GLY A 64 -15.18 -0.58 -7.41
C GLY A 64 -14.81 0.19 -6.15
N ASP A 65 -14.87 1.52 -6.20
CA ASP A 65 -14.51 2.39 -5.08
C ASP A 65 -15.48 2.22 -3.89
N PHE A 66 -16.77 1.98 -4.14
CA PHE A 66 -17.75 1.62 -3.10
C PHE A 66 -17.37 0.31 -2.40
N LEU A 67 -17.03 -0.72 -3.17
CA LEU A 67 -16.63 -2.03 -2.63
C LEU A 67 -15.31 -1.97 -1.87
N THR A 68 -14.36 -1.15 -2.30
CA THR A 68 -13.06 -0.99 -1.62
C THR A 68 -13.21 -0.39 -0.21
N GLN A 69 -14.30 0.33 0.09
CA GLN A 69 -14.52 0.84 1.46
C GLN A 69 -14.51 -0.30 2.51
N PHE A 70 -15.07 -1.47 2.18
CA PHE A 70 -15.14 -2.60 3.12
C PHE A 70 -13.78 -3.21 3.43
N PHE A 71 -12.72 -2.84 2.71
CA PHE A 71 -11.38 -3.32 2.98
C PHE A 71 -10.85 -2.79 4.31
N TYR A 72 -11.42 -1.71 4.86
CA TYR A 72 -11.15 -1.22 6.22
C TYR A 72 -11.49 -2.24 7.32
N LEU A 73 -12.45 -3.15 7.08
CA LEU A 73 -12.91 -4.14 8.06
C LEU A 73 -12.06 -5.41 7.97
N ARG A 74 -11.68 -5.97 9.12
CA ARG A 74 -11.04 -7.30 9.17
C ARG A 74 -11.99 -8.36 8.59
N GLY A 75 -11.54 -9.10 7.58
CA GLY A 75 -12.36 -10.05 6.82
C GLY A 75 -13.23 -9.42 5.72
N GLY A 76 -13.44 -8.10 5.73
CA GLY A 76 -14.28 -7.41 4.75
C GLY A 76 -13.69 -7.44 3.33
N GLY A 77 -12.44 -7.03 3.17
CA GLY A 77 -11.76 -7.08 1.88
C GLY A 77 -11.64 -8.48 1.27
N PRO A 78 -11.18 -9.50 2.03
CA PRO A 78 -11.19 -10.88 1.58
C PRO A 78 -12.59 -11.36 1.15
N ALA A 79 -13.65 -11.05 1.92
CA ALA A 79 -15.02 -11.42 1.57
C ALA A 79 -15.48 -10.78 0.25
N VAL A 80 -15.20 -9.48 0.05
CA VAL A 80 -15.53 -8.76 -1.18
C VAL A 80 -14.84 -9.39 -2.39
N LEU A 81 -13.52 -9.60 -2.33
CA LEU A 81 -12.78 -10.18 -3.46
C LEU A 81 -13.24 -11.61 -3.77
N SER A 82 -13.40 -12.47 -2.77
CA SER A 82 -13.89 -13.83 -2.96
C SER A 82 -15.31 -13.87 -3.54
N ALA A 83 -16.19 -12.93 -3.16
CA ALA A 83 -17.52 -12.80 -3.75
C ALA A 83 -17.46 -12.36 -5.23
N LEU A 84 -16.60 -11.40 -5.57
CA LEU A 84 -16.40 -10.98 -6.96
C LEU A 84 -15.87 -12.14 -7.82
N PHE A 85 -14.86 -12.87 -7.34
CA PHE A 85 -14.34 -14.04 -8.03
C PHE A 85 -15.39 -15.13 -8.24
N LEU A 86 -16.27 -15.36 -7.27
CA LEU A 86 -17.38 -16.29 -7.44
C LEU A 86 -18.35 -15.82 -8.52
N ILE A 87 -18.73 -14.55 -8.52
CA ILE A 87 -19.64 -13.98 -9.53
C ILE A 87 -19.01 -14.05 -10.93
N GLU A 88 -17.75 -13.67 -11.08
CA GLU A 88 -17.01 -13.79 -12.34
C GLU A 88 -16.97 -15.24 -12.82
N TRP A 89 -16.63 -16.18 -11.94
CA TRP A 89 -16.57 -17.60 -12.27
C TRP A 89 -17.94 -18.12 -12.75
N LEU A 90 -19.03 -17.76 -12.07
CA LEU A 90 -20.40 -18.14 -12.46
C LEU A 90 -20.78 -17.57 -13.83
N LEU A 91 -20.50 -16.29 -14.08
CA LEU A 91 -20.83 -15.63 -15.34
C LEU A 91 -20.01 -16.17 -16.50
N ILE A 92 -18.70 -16.35 -16.33
CA ILE A 92 -17.81 -16.93 -17.36
C ILE A 92 -18.21 -18.37 -17.64
N THR A 93 -18.50 -19.17 -16.62
CA THR A 93 -19.01 -20.54 -16.79
C THR A 93 -20.29 -20.57 -17.63
N LYS A 94 -21.24 -19.66 -17.34
CA LYS A 94 -22.50 -19.55 -18.10
C LYS A 94 -22.24 -19.16 -19.55
N ILE A 95 -21.35 -18.21 -19.79
CA ILE A 95 -20.96 -17.74 -21.13
C ILE A 95 -20.29 -18.85 -21.93
N LEU A 96 -19.29 -19.53 -21.38
CA LEU A 96 -18.60 -20.64 -22.05
C LEU A 96 -19.58 -21.78 -22.40
N ARG A 97 -20.48 -22.13 -21.48
CA ARG A 97 -21.53 -23.12 -21.73
C ARG A 97 -22.42 -22.74 -22.93
N GLN A 98 -22.80 -21.47 -23.04
CA GLN A 98 -23.65 -20.97 -24.13
C GLN A 98 -22.93 -20.89 -25.48
N ILE A 99 -21.63 -20.59 -25.46
CA ILE A 99 -20.80 -20.41 -26.65
C ILE A 99 -20.42 -21.76 -27.26
N ASN A 100 -19.90 -22.65 -26.42
CA ASN A 100 -19.20 -23.84 -26.89
C ASN A 100 -20.01 -25.12 -26.71
N HIS A 101 -21.12 -25.08 -25.96
CA HIS A 101 -21.87 -26.27 -25.53
C HIS A 101 -20.94 -27.32 -24.90
N SER A 102 -19.91 -26.86 -24.17
CA SER A 102 -18.90 -27.68 -23.52
C SER A 102 -19.47 -28.44 -22.32
N SER A 103 -18.89 -29.60 -22.04
CA SER A 103 -19.27 -30.44 -20.89
C SER A 103 -18.68 -29.92 -19.58
N THR A 104 -17.53 -29.22 -19.63
CA THR A 104 -16.77 -28.75 -18.46
C THR A 104 -16.40 -27.25 -18.50
N PRO A 105 -17.33 -26.32 -18.83
CA PRO A 105 -17.02 -24.88 -18.94
C PRO A 105 -16.52 -24.27 -17.63
N TYR A 106 -16.94 -24.84 -16.50
CA TYR A 106 -16.59 -24.38 -15.16
C TYR A 106 -15.10 -24.56 -14.80
N LEU A 107 -14.41 -25.49 -15.48
CA LEU A 107 -12.97 -25.69 -15.30
C LEU A 107 -12.17 -24.60 -16.00
N TRP A 108 -12.56 -24.25 -17.23
CA TRP A 108 -11.89 -23.19 -18.01
C TRP A 108 -12.15 -21.80 -17.45
N ALA A 109 -13.31 -21.59 -16.81
CA ALA A 109 -13.61 -20.36 -16.08
C ALA A 109 -12.66 -20.08 -14.89
N LEU A 110 -11.93 -21.09 -14.38
CA LEU A 110 -10.95 -20.88 -13.32
C LEU A 110 -9.70 -20.12 -13.80
N ILE A 111 -9.38 -20.15 -15.10
CA ILE A 111 -8.21 -19.46 -15.65
C ILE A 111 -8.32 -17.93 -15.47
N PRO A 112 -9.38 -17.25 -15.99
CA PRO A 112 -9.49 -15.81 -15.87
C PRO A 112 -9.68 -15.34 -14.43
N VAL A 113 -10.41 -16.10 -13.61
CA VAL A 113 -10.61 -15.75 -12.19
C VAL A 113 -9.33 -15.95 -11.37
N GLY A 114 -8.55 -16.99 -11.69
CA GLY A 114 -7.21 -17.17 -11.13
C GLY A 114 -6.26 -16.03 -11.52
N MET A 115 -6.34 -15.55 -12.77
CA MET A 115 -5.59 -14.37 -13.21
C MET A 115 -6.02 -13.10 -12.46
N ASP A 116 -7.32 -12.85 -12.31
CA ASP A 116 -7.80 -11.67 -11.57
C ASP A 116 -7.37 -11.71 -10.10
N TRP A 117 -7.43 -12.89 -9.47
CA TRP A 117 -6.87 -13.09 -8.13
C TRP A 117 -5.39 -12.71 -8.08
N VAL A 118 -4.56 -13.21 -8.99
CA VAL A 118 -3.14 -12.84 -9.06
C VAL A 118 -2.95 -11.33 -9.24
N LEU A 119 -3.74 -10.69 -10.11
CA LEU A 119 -3.65 -9.24 -10.35
C LEU A 119 -4.01 -8.40 -9.12
N HIS A 120 -4.96 -8.85 -8.29
CA HIS A 120 -5.33 -8.16 -7.04
C HIS A 120 -4.21 -8.06 -6.00
N THR A 121 -3.13 -8.83 -6.17
CA THR A 121 -1.90 -8.67 -5.36
C THR A 121 -1.11 -7.41 -5.68
N ARG A 122 -1.43 -6.68 -6.76
CA ARG A 122 -0.83 -5.39 -7.10
C ARG A 122 -1.67 -4.24 -6.55
N LEU A 123 -1.00 -3.23 -5.99
CA LEU A 123 -1.64 -1.97 -5.57
C LEU A 123 -2.27 -1.21 -6.76
N SER A 124 -1.71 -1.40 -7.96
CA SER A 124 -2.17 -0.75 -9.19
C SER A 124 -3.39 -1.40 -9.84
N HIS A 125 -3.85 -2.55 -9.34
CA HIS A 125 -5.04 -3.24 -9.85
C HIS A 125 -6.26 -2.91 -8.96
N PRO A 126 -7.18 -2.04 -9.43
CA PRO A 126 -8.33 -1.64 -8.65
C PRO A 126 -9.48 -2.65 -8.77
N VAL A 127 -10.34 -2.70 -7.74
CA VAL A 127 -11.60 -3.47 -7.73
C VAL A 127 -12.52 -3.10 -8.90
N SER A 128 -12.39 -1.87 -9.42
CA SER A 128 -13.06 -1.38 -10.61
C SER A 128 -12.89 -2.28 -11.84
N VAL A 129 -11.74 -2.95 -12.00
CA VAL A 129 -11.49 -3.83 -13.17
C VAL A 129 -12.35 -5.08 -13.08
N SER A 130 -12.45 -5.71 -11.91
CA SER A 130 -13.33 -6.87 -11.66
C SER A 130 -14.80 -6.48 -11.79
N ALA A 131 -15.20 -5.34 -11.20
CA ALA A 131 -16.56 -4.82 -11.35
C ALA A 131 -16.93 -4.54 -12.82
N GLY A 132 -16.01 -3.94 -13.59
CA GLY A 132 -16.17 -3.71 -15.02
C GLY A 132 -16.25 -5.01 -15.83
N THR A 133 -15.47 -6.01 -15.45
CA THR A 133 -15.52 -7.35 -16.05
C THR A 133 -16.88 -8.00 -15.83
N ILE A 134 -17.38 -8.04 -14.59
CA ILE A 134 -18.73 -8.53 -14.27
C ILE A 134 -19.80 -7.80 -15.09
N LEU A 135 -19.73 -6.46 -15.17
CA LEU A 135 -20.68 -5.66 -15.93
C LEU A 135 -20.68 -6.03 -17.42
N VAL A 136 -19.50 -6.17 -18.03
CA VAL A 136 -19.34 -6.56 -19.43
C VAL A 136 -19.86 -7.98 -19.69
N LEU A 137 -19.59 -8.93 -18.79
CA LEU A 137 -20.11 -10.29 -18.90
C LEU A 137 -21.65 -10.30 -18.85
N LEU A 138 -22.27 -9.48 -17.98
CA LEU A 138 -23.72 -9.32 -17.91
C LEU A 138 -24.30 -8.71 -19.21
N PHE A 139 -23.66 -7.66 -19.74
CA PHE A 139 -24.08 -7.08 -21.02
C PHE A 139 -23.95 -8.07 -22.18
N PHE A 140 -22.90 -8.89 -22.21
CA PHE A 140 -22.78 -9.93 -23.21
C PHE A 140 -23.89 -10.98 -23.09
N LEU A 141 -24.26 -11.39 -21.87
CA LEU A 141 -25.38 -12.31 -21.66
C LEU A 141 -26.72 -11.71 -22.12
N ALA A 142 -26.96 -10.42 -21.89
CA ALA A 142 -28.15 -9.72 -22.38
C ALA A 142 -28.13 -9.59 -23.93
N TYR A 143 -26.97 -9.28 -24.51
CA TYR A 143 -26.76 -9.21 -25.95
C TYR A 143 -27.11 -10.53 -26.65
N ARG A 144 -26.81 -11.67 -26.03
CA ARG A 144 -27.11 -13.01 -26.56
C ARG A 144 -28.61 -13.31 -26.67
N CYS A 145 -29.49 -12.51 -26.07
CA CYS A 145 -30.94 -12.64 -26.24
C CYS A 145 -31.43 -12.10 -27.60
N ILE A 146 -30.60 -11.37 -28.36
CA ILE A 146 -30.97 -10.78 -29.65
C ILE A 146 -30.86 -11.83 -30.76
N SER A 147 -32.00 -12.26 -31.30
CA SER A 147 -32.04 -13.30 -32.35
C SER A 147 -31.70 -12.78 -33.76
N ASN A 148 -31.99 -11.51 -34.06
CA ASN A 148 -31.82 -10.93 -35.40
C ASN A 148 -30.37 -10.47 -35.64
N HIS A 149 -29.70 -11.03 -36.66
CA HIS A 149 -28.30 -10.72 -36.99
C HIS A 149 -27.99 -9.26 -37.30
N LYS A 150 -28.91 -8.53 -37.95
CA LYS A 150 -28.69 -7.11 -38.27
C LYS A 150 -28.77 -6.27 -36.99
N ILE A 151 -29.79 -6.54 -36.17
CA ILE A 151 -29.98 -5.87 -34.88
C ILE A 151 -28.83 -6.19 -33.94
N ALA A 152 -28.39 -7.45 -33.89
CA ALA A 152 -27.24 -7.87 -33.10
C ALA A 152 -25.97 -7.13 -33.52
N PHE A 153 -25.70 -6.97 -34.82
CA PHE A 153 -24.53 -6.21 -35.25
C PHE A 153 -24.56 -4.73 -34.81
N ILE A 154 -25.71 -4.06 -34.98
CA ILE A 154 -25.91 -2.67 -34.54
C ILE A 154 -25.79 -2.56 -33.01
N ALA A 155 -26.42 -3.47 -32.28
CA ALA A 155 -26.33 -3.54 -30.82
C ALA A 155 -24.88 -3.78 -30.36
N GLY A 156 -24.09 -4.59 -31.06
CA GLY A 156 -22.68 -4.82 -30.76
C GLY A 156 -21.85 -3.53 -30.88
N ILE A 157 -22.09 -2.73 -31.92
CA ILE A 157 -21.45 -1.41 -32.09
C ILE A 157 -21.83 -0.48 -30.92
N LEU A 158 -23.13 -0.34 -30.63
CA LEU A 158 -23.62 0.52 -29.54
C LEU A 158 -23.08 0.07 -28.17
N LEU A 159 -23.00 -1.25 -27.94
CA LEU A 159 -22.45 -1.81 -26.72
C LEU A 159 -20.95 -1.54 -26.56
N LEU A 160 -20.16 -1.46 -27.63
CA LEU A 160 -18.74 -1.06 -27.50
C LEU A 160 -18.61 0.38 -26.97
N PHE A 161 -19.39 1.32 -27.52
CA PHE A 161 -19.43 2.69 -26.97
C PHE A 161 -19.95 2.72 -25.52
N ALA A 162 -21.05 2.02 -25.24
CA ALA A 162 -21.63 1.98 -23.91
C ALA A 162 -20.68 1.33 -22.88
N THR A 163 -20.00 0.24 -23.23
CA THR A 163 -19.06 -0.45 -22.32
C THR A 163 -17.79 0.35 -22.10
N TYR A 164 -17.27 1.08 -23.08
CA TYR A 164 -16.17 2.01 -22.82
C TYR A 164 -16.59 3.10 -21.81
N TRP A 165 -17.79 3.67 -22.00
CA TRP A 165 -18.30 4.69 -21.09
C TRP A 165 -18.61 4.16 -19.68
N LEU A 166 -19.14 2.94 -19.57
CA LEU A 166 -19.56 2.34 -18.29
C LEU A 166 -18.46 1.52 -17.57
N ALA A 167 -17.60 0.84 -18.32
CA ALA A 167 -16.58 -0.09 -17.80
C ALA A 167 -15.15 0.14 -18.31
N GLY A 168 -14.89 1.11 -19.19
CA GLY A 168 -13.55 1.44 -19.67
C GLY A 168 -12.91 0.31 -20.49
N SER A 169 -11.69 -0.08 -20.12
CA SER A 169 -10.87 -1.10 -20.80
C SER A 169 -11.46 -2.51 -20.76
N ALA A 170 -12.44 -2.78 -19.89
CA ALA A 170 -13.21 -4.03 -19.93
C ALA A 170 -13.97 -4.20 -21.27
N MET A 171 -14.14 -3.14 -22.06
CA MET A 171 -14.62 -3.21 -23.44
C MET A 171 -13.84 -4.23 -24.30
N TYR A 172 -12.54 -4.44 -24.06
CA TYR A 172 -11.77 -5.45 -24.80
C TYR A 172 -12.24 -6.88 -24.52
N ILE A 173 -12.77 -7.15 -23.32
CA ILE A 173 -13.42 -8.41 -22.99
C ILE A 173 -14.69 -8.56 -23.84
N LEU A 174 -15.50 -7.50 -23.98
CA LEU A 174 -16.67 -7.53 -24.85
C LEU A 174 -16.26 -7.78 -26.31
N LEU A 175 -15.23 -7.09 -26.80
CA LEU A 175 -14.72 -7.28 -28.15
C LEU A 175 -14.32 -8.74 -28.41
N ILE A 176 -13.56 -9.33 -27.50
CA ILE A 176 -13.18 -10.76 -27.53
C ILE A 176 -14.44 -11.62 -27.64
N LEU A 177 -15.44 -11.39 -26.78
CA LEU A 177 -16.69 -12.15 -26.76
C LEU A 177 -17.61 -11.89 -27.97
N LEU A 178 -17.45 -10.78 -28.70
CA LEU A 178 -18.19 -10.52 -29.95
C LEU A 178 -17.49 -11.14 -31.16
N VAL A 179 -16.15 -11.22 -31.16
CA VAL A 179 -15.34 -11.70 -32.29
C VAL A 179 -15.14 -13.22 -32.26
N LEU A 180 -14.82 -13.77 -31.09
CA LEU A 180 -14.34 -15.15 -30.94
C LEU A 180 -15.43 -16.22 -30.84
N PRO A 181 -16.67 -15.94 -30.41
CA PRO A 181 -17.65 -16.98 -30.30
C PRO A 181 -18.95 -16.72 -31.04
N ALA A 182 -19.14 -17.55 -32.06
CA ALA A 182 -20.46 -18.09 -32.31
C ALA A 182 -20.35 -19.46 -32.98
N ASN A 183 -21.14 -20.39 -32.45
CA ASN A 183 -21.80 -21.43 -33.25
C ASN A 183 -22.07 -20.89 -34.67
N LYS A 184 -21.87 -21.66 -35.75
CA LYS A 184 -21.84 -21.16 -37.15
C LYS A 184 -22.94 -20.12 -37.46
N ASN A 185 -24.10 -20.30 -36.83
CA ASN A 185 -25.28 -19.43 -36.96
C ASN A 185 -25.17 -18.00 -36.39
N HIS A 186 -24.23 -17.63 -35.51
CA HIS A 186 -24.13 -16.26 -34.96
C HIS A 186 -22.78 -15.57 -35.26
N ARG A 187 -21.95 -16.19 -36.10
CA ARG A 187 -20.61 -15.69 -36.38
C ARG A 187 -20.70 -14.61 -37.45
N PHE A 188 -20.26 -13.40 -37.10
CA PHE A 188 -20.18 -12.33 -38.09
C PHE A 188 -19.12 -12.66 -39.15
N PRO A 189 -19.34 -12.27 -40.42
CA PRO A 189 -18.32 -12.36 -41.45
C PRO A 189 -17.11 -11.50 -41.10
N LEU A 190 -15.93 -11.86 -41.63
CA LEU A 190 -14.64 -11.27 -41.26
C LEU A 190 -14.63 -9.74 -41.32
N TYR A 191 -15.22 -9.13 -42.36
CA TYR A 191 -15.27 -7.67 -42.51
C TYR A 191 -16.02 -6.99 -41.35
N LYS A 192 -17.11 -7.59 -40.84
CA LYS A 192 -17.84 -7.07 -39.67
C LYS A 192 -17.02 -7.20 -38.39
N GLN A 193 -16.25 -8.27 -38.26
CA GLN A 193 -15.33 -8.45 -37.12
C GLN A 193 -14.21 -7.40 -37.16
N LEU A 194 -13.62 -7.16 -38.33
CA LEU A 194 -12.61 -6.11 -38.52
C LEU A 194 -13.17 -4.72 -38.18
N VAL A 195 -14.42 -4.42 -38.58
CA VAL A 195 -15.10 -3.17 -38.19
C VAL A 195 -15.19 -3.04 -36.67
N LEU A 196 -15.59 -4.09 -35.94
CA LEU A 196 -15.67 -4.06 -34.47
C LEU A 196 -14.29 -3.85 -33.83
N VAL A 197 -13.25 -4.50 -34.34
CA VAL A 197 -11.86 -4.35 -33.84
C VAL A 197 -11.35 -2.94 -34.09
N LEU A 198 -11.52 -2.40 -35.30
CA LEU A 198 -11.12 -1.03 -35.63
C LEU A 198 -11.88 -0.02 -34.77
N LEU A 199 -13.18 -0.22 -34.55
CA LEU A 199 -13.99 0.62 -33.68
C LEU A 199 -13.48 0.60 -32.23
N ALA A 200 -13.21 -0.58 -31.67
CA ALA A 200 -12.70 -0.74 -30.32
C ALA A 200 -11.31 -0.09 -30.12
N SER A 201 -10.48 -0.07 -31.17
CA SER A 201 -9.21 0.67 -31.17
C SER A 201 -9.42 2.17 -31.33
N PHE A 202 -10.44 2.61 -32.07
CA PHE A 202 -10.72 4.03 -32.34
C PHE A 202 -11.43 4.74 -31.19
N ILE A 203 -12.29 4.06 -30.42
CA ILE A 203 -13.07 4.67 -29.33
C ILE A 203 -12.17 5.37 -28.28
N PRO A 204 -11.14 4.72 -27.70
CA PRO A 204 -10.26 5.40 -26.74
C PRO A 204 -9.49 6.58 -27.36
N TYR A 205 -9.07 6.43 -28.62
CA TYR A 205 -8.42 7.50 -29.39
C TYR A 205 -9.35 8.69 -29.65
N LEU A 206 -10.65 8.47 -29.79
CA LEU A 206 -11.62 9.54 -29.97
C LEU A 206 -11.85 10.34 -28.68
N PHE A 207 -11.80 9.68 -27.53
CA PHE A 207 -12.22 10.28 -26.25
C PHE A 207 -11.08 10.66 -25.29
N TYR A 208 -9.81 10.33 -25.57
CA TYR A 208 -8.71 10.63 -24.62
C TYR A 208 -8.58 12.12 -24.28
N GLN A 209 -8.76 13.01 -25.27
CA GLN A 209 -8.70 14.46 -25.05
C GLN A 209 -9.86 14.95 -24.20
N LYS A 210 -11.09 14.48 -24.47
CA LYS A 210 -12.29 14.83 -23.69
C LYS A 210 -12.11 14.49 -22.21
N TYR A 211 -11.49 13.34 -21.93
CA TYR A 211 -11.27 12.87 -20.56
C TYR A 211 -9.94 13.34 -19.96
N LEU A 212 -9.14 14.17 -20.63
CA LEU A 212 -7.82 14.60 -20.15
C LEU A 212 -6.95 13.41 -19.71
N LEU A 213 -6.91 12.36 -20.54
CA LEU A 213 -6.10 11.17 -20.33
C LEU A 213 -4.94 11.15 -21.33
N THR A 214 -3.80 10.58 -20.94
CA THR A 214 -2.78 10.22 -21.93
C THR A 214 -3.32 9.11 -22.84
N LEU A 215 -2.74 8.97 -24.03
CA LEU A 215 -3.13 7.89 -24.94
C LEU A 215 -3.04 6.53 -24.24
N GLN A 216 -1.95 6.24 -23.52
CA GLN A 216 -1.81 4.99 -22.77
C GLN A 216 -2.91 4.82 -21.71
N GLN A 217 -3.24 5.86 -20.95
CA GLN A 217 -4.29 5.79 -19.93
C GLN A 217 -5.67 5.52 -20.53
N ALA A 218 -5.99 6.12 -21.69
CA ALA A 218 -7.30 5.93 -22.33
C ALA A 218 -7.60 4.47 -22.69
N TYR A 219 -6.58 3.67 -23.00
CA TYR A 219 -6.69 2.23 -23.30
C TYR A 219 -6.66 1.35 -22.05
N LEU A 220 -6.15 1.83 -20.92
CA LEU A 220 -5.99 1.03 -19.69
C LEU A 220 -7.06 1.32 -18.64
N PHE A 221 -7.62 2.53 -18.64
CA PHE A 221 -8.57 3.00 -17.62
C PHE A 221 -9.71 2.01 -17.42
N PRO A 222 -10.07 1.60 -16.17
CA PRO A 222 -9.70 2.22 -14.89
C PRO A 222 -8.35 1.79 -14.28
N ALA A 223 -7.61 0.89 -14.93
CA ALA A 223 -6.31 0.45 -14.44
C ALA A 223 -5.19 1.44 -14.80
N ASN A 224 -4.14 1.45 -13.98
CA ASN A 224 -2.97 2.32 -14.18
C ASN A 224 -1.76 1.58 -14.78
N GLN A 225 -1.86 0.25 -14.98
CA GLN A 225 -0.77 -0.55 -15.56
C GLN A 225 -1.26 -1.51 -16.65
N PRO A 226 -0.42 -1.79 -17.68
CA PRO A 226 -0.75 -2.71 -18.76
C PRO A 226 -1.05 -4.15 -18.31
N SER A 227 -0.55 -4.56 -17.13
CA SER A 227 -0.80 -5.90 -16.58
C SER A 227 -2.29 -6.22 -16.43
N SER A 228 -3.15 -5.21 -16.29
CA SER A 228 -4.61 -5.39 -16.25
C SER A 228 -5.18 -6.04 -17.52
N LEU A 229 -4.54 -5.84 -18.68
CA LEU A 229 -4.94 -6.47 -19.95
C LEU A 229 -4.75 -7.99 -19.94
N LEU A 230 -3.95 -8.53 -19.00
CA LEU A 230 -3.82 -9.98 -18.81
C LEU A 230 -5.16 -10.63 -18.45
N LEU A 231 -6.09 -9.90 -17.81
CA LEU A 231 -7.43 -10.41 -17.55
C LEU A 231 -8.20 -10.65 -18.85
N ALA A 232 -8.22 -9.67 -19.76
CA ALA A 232 -8.81 -9.85 -21.08
C ALA A 232 -8.14 -10.99 -21.87
N ALA A 233 -6.81 -11.07 -21.85
CA ALA A 233 -6.06 -12.15 -22.50
C ALA A 233 -6.39 -13.53 -21.91
N SER A 234 -6.58 -13.64 -20.59
CA SER A 234 -6.95 -14.89 -19.93
C SER A 234 -8.36 -15.36 -20.28
N ILE A 235 -9.31 -14.44 -20.50
CA ILE A 235 -10.66 -14.77 -21.00
C ILE A 235 -10.59 -15.27 -22.44
N LEU A 236 -9.80 -14.60 -23.29
CA LEU A 236 -9.51 -15.07 -24.66
C LEU A 236 -8.98 -16.51 -24.64
N LEU A 237 -7.97 -16.79 -23.81
CA LEU A 237 -7.40 -18.13 -23.68
C LEU A 237 -8.43 -19.15 -23.19
N ALA A 238 -9.25 -18.80 -22.19
CA ALA A 238 -10.30 -19.69 -21.69
C ALA A 238 -11.32 -20.05 -22.79
N VAL A 239 -11.74 -19.08 -23.61
CA VAL A 239 -12.66 -19.31 -24.73
C VAL A 239 -12.02 -20.22 -25.80
N LEU A 240 -10.76 -19.95 -26.16
CA LEU A 240 -10.03 -20.72 -27.17
C LEU A 240 -9.76 -22.16 -26.71
N PHE A 241 -9.30 -22.35 -25.48
CA PHE A 241 -9.05 -23.69 -24.95
C PHE A 241 -10.34 -24.49 -24.79
N ASP A 242 -11.42 -23.88 -24.31
CA ASP A 242 -12.71 -24.54 -24.22
C ASP A 242 -13.23 -24.97 -25.61
N PHE A 243 -12.99 -24.16 -26.65
CA PHE A 243 -13.34 -24.51 -28.02
C PHE A 243 -12.46 -25.64 -28.59
N SER A 244 -11.14 -25.52 -28.48
CA SER A 244 -10.17 -26.46 -29.08
C SER A 244 -10.18 -27.84 -28.42
N THR A 245 -10.58 -27.92 -27.14
CA THR A 245 -10.55 -29.18 -26.37
C THR A 245 -11.88 -29.95 -26.39
N LYS A 246 -12.88 -29.54 -27.18
CA LYS A 246 -14.23 -30.17 -27.17
C LYS A 246 -14.21 -31.70 -27.29
N ASN A 247 -13.40 -32.25 -28.20
CA ASN A 247 -13.29 -33.70 -28.38
C ASN A 247 -12.69 -34.40 -27.15
N ILE A 248 -11.69 -33.78 -26.52
CA ILE A 248 -11.06 -34.27 -25.28
C ILE A 248 -12.05 -34.17 -24.11
N GLN A 249 -12.85 -33.10 -24.04
CA GLN A 249 -13.89 -32.94 -23.03
C GLN A 249 -14.96 -34.03 -23.08
N GLN A 250 -15.30 -34.53 -24.27
CA GLN A 250 -16.24 -35.64 -24.42
C GLN A 250 -15.60 -37.00 -24.09
N ASN A 251 -14.40 -37.25 -24.59
CA ASN A 251 -13.76 -38.57 -24.49
C ASN A 251 -13.01 -38.79 -23.17
N HIS A 252 -12.48 -37.74 -22.55
CA HIS A 252 -11.57 -37.80 -21.39
C HIS A 252 -11.98 -36.86 -20.25
N TYR A 253 -13.30 -36.67 -20.02
CA TYR A 253 -13.82 -35.72 -19.02
C TYR A 253 -13.28 -35.96 -17.59
N ARG A 254 -13.01 -37.21 -17.19
CA ARG A 254 -12.47 -37.54 -15.86
C ARG A 254 -11.06 -36.99 -15.68
N ILE A 255 -10.20 -37.10 -16.70
CA ILE A 255 -8.83 -36.61 -16.68
C ILE A 255 -8.84 -35.08 -16.54
N LEU A 256 -9.68 -34.39 -17.32
CA LEU A 256 -9.81 -32.93 -17.22
C LEU A 256 -10.33 -32.50 -15.85
N ARG A 257 -11.35 -33.19 -15.32
CA ARG A 257 -11.99 -32.88 -14.04
C ARG A 257 -11.03 -32.99 -12.85
N PHE A 258 -10.13 -33.97 -12.85
CA PHE A 258 -9.19 -34.18 -11.75
C PHE A 258 -7.80 -33.57 -12.01
N GLY A 259 -7.37 -33.46 -13.26
CA GLY A 259 -6.04 -32.96 -13.63
C GLY A 259 -5.96 -31.46 -13.87
N LEU A 260 -7.00 -30.82 -14.43
CA LEU A 260 -6.95 -29.39 -14.76
C LEU A 260 -6.99 -28.47 -13.53
N PRO A 261 -7.87 -28.69 -12.52
CA PRO A 261 -7.89 -27.86 -11.32
C PRO A 261 -6.55 -27.75 -10.58
N PRO A 262 -5.83 -28.85 -10.25
CA PRO A 262 -4.53 -28.73 -9.59
C PRO A 262 -3.49 -28.05 -10.49
N PHE A 263 -3.54 -28.26 -11.81
CA PHE A 263 -2.66 -27.53 -12.73
C PHE A 263 -2.92 -26.01 -12.70
N ILE A 264 -4.20 -25.58 -12.74
CA ILE A 264 -4.55 -24.16 -12.62
C ILE A 264 -4.16 -23.62 -11.24
N LEU A 265 -4.34 -24.39 -10.17
CA LEU A 265 -3.92 -24.00 -8.83
C LEU A 265 -2.41 -23.77 -8.76
N ILE A 266 -1.60 -24.62 -9.41
CA ILE A 266 -0.14 -24.45 -9.52
C ILE A 266 0.20 -23.17 -10.30
N LEU A 267 -0.50 -22.89 -11.40
CA LEU A 267 -0.31 -21.64 -12.16
C LEU A 267 -0.67 -20.41 -11.33
N VAL A 268 -1.77 -20.45 -10.57
CA VAL A 268 -2.15 -19.38 -9.66
C VAL A 268 -1.10 -19.21 -8.57
N ALA A 269 -0.65 -20.29 -7.92
CA ALA A 269 0.42 -20.23 -6.92
C ALA A 269 1.72 -19.67 -7.49
N PHE A 270 2.09 -20.04 -8.72
CA PHE A 270 3.25 -19.46 -9.42
C PHE A 270 3.05 -17.97 -9.70
N GLY A 271 1.88 -17.58 -10.20
CA GLY A 271 1.50 -16.18 -10.43
C GLY A 271 1.52 -15.35 -9.15
N LEU A 272 0.99 -15.88 -8.04
CA LEU A 272 1.03 -15.26 -6.72
C LEU A 272 2.47 -15.09 -6.24
N LYS A 273 3.32 -16.12 -6.38
CA LYS A 273 4.75 -16.01 -6.02
C LYS A 273 5.49 -14.97 -6.87
N SER A 274 5.10 -14.80 -8.13
CA SER A 274 5.74 -13.86 -9.06
C SER A 274 5.27 -12.41 -8.89
N MET A 275 3.97 -12.19 -8.63
CA MET A 275 3.39 -10.84 -8.57
C MET A 275 3.18 -10.32 -7.15
N ALA A 276 2.93 -11.18 -6.16
CA ALA A 276 2.72 -10.73 -4.79
C ALA A 276 4.04 -10.32 -4.16
N ASN A 277 4.09 -9.08 -3.68
CA ASN A 277 5.26 -8.59 -2.96
C ASN A 277 5.07 -8.80 -1.45
N PHE A 278 5.53 -9.93 -0.94
CA PHE A 278 5.45 -10.27 0.48
C PHE A 278 6.37 -9.40 1.37
N ASN A 279 7.45 -8.83 0.82
CA ASN A 279 8.27 -7.87 1.56
C ASN A 279 7.51 -6.55 1.76
N LEU A 280 6.81 -6.08 0.73
CA LEU A 280 5.92 -4.93 0.86
C LEU A 280 4.77 -5.23 1.84
N GLU A 281 4.17 -6.42 1.82
CA GLU A 281 3.14 -6.80 2.81
C GLU A 281 3.65 -6.72 4.26
N LYS A 282 4.89 -7.15 4.52
CA LYS A 282 5.53 -7.00 5.83
C LYS A 282 5.77 -5.53 6.20
N ILE A 283 6.12 -4.68 5.25
CA ILE A 283 6.26 -3.23 5.48
C ILE A 283 4.88 -2.61 5.77
N LEU A 284 3.86 -2.99 5.01
CA LEU A 284 2.48 -2.53 5.19
C LEU A 284 1.88 -2.98 6.53
N SER A 285 2.33 -4.10 7.10
CA SER A 285 1.89 -4.49 8.43
C SER A 285 2.47 -3.60 9.53
N LEU A 286 3.75 -3.21 9.45
CA LEU A 286 4.35 -2.22 10.34
C LEU A 286 3.65 -0.86 10.21
N ASP A 287 3.41 -0.43 8.98
CA ASP A 287 2.68 0.81 8.66
C ASP A 287 1.26 0.81 9.23
N SER A 288 0.50 -0.24 8.97
CA SER A 288 -0.90 -0.34 9.41
C SER A 288 -1.01 -0.39 10.94
N GLU A 289 -0.14 -1.15 11.62
CA GLU A 289 -0.14 -1.19 13.09
C GLU A 289 0.29 0.16 13.69
N THR A 290 1.17 0.90 13.02
CA THR A 290 1.50 2.29 13.38
C THR A 290 0.28 3.20 13.22
N TYR A 291 -0.45 3.10 12.10
CA TYR A 291 -1.65 3.88 11.82
C TYR A 291 -2.77 3.63 12.85
N PHE A 292 -2.94 2.39 13.33
CA PHE A 292 -3.90 2.05 14.37
C PHE A 292 -3.40 2.32 15.80
N GLY A 293 -2.13 2.71 15.97
CA GLY A 293 -1.56 3.09 17.27
C GLY A 293 -1.12 1.92 18.14
N HIS A 294 -0.56 0.86 17.56
CA HIS A 294 -0.09 -0.33 18.25
C HIS A 294 1.45 -0.49 18.20
N PRO A 295 2.23 0.36 18.90
CA PRO A 295 3.70 0.32 18.84
C PRO A 295 4.30 -1.03 19.26
N ASP A 296 3.74 -1.70 20.27
CA ASP A 296 4.24 -3.02 20.71
C ASP A 296 4.08 -4.11 19.65
N GLN A 297 3.06 -4.00 18.80
CA GLN A 297 2.88 -4.92 17.68
C GLN A 297 3.89 -4.63 16.57
N VAL A 298 4.21 -3.36 16.31
CA VAL A 298 5.25 -2.94 15.35
C VAL A 298 6.61 -3.53 15.77
N LEU A 299 6.99 -3.40 17.05
CA LEU A 299 8.25 -3.95 17.56
C LEU A 299 8.32 -5.48 17.40
N ARG A 300 7.26 -6.20 17.78
CA ARG A 300 7.17 -7.66 17.61
C ARG A 300 7.26 -8.10 16.15
N LEU A 301 6.59 -7.38 15.25
CA LEU A 301 6.62 -7.67 13.81
C LEU A 301 8.02 -7.39 13.23
N SER A 302 8.66 -6.29 13.63
CA SER A 302 10.03 -5.95 13.23
C SER A 302 11.01 -7.05 13.64
N GLU A 303 10.96 -7.49 14.90
CA GLU A 303 11.81 -8.57 15.41
C GLU A 303 11.54 -9.91 14.72
N LYS A 304 10.28 -10.20 14.38
CA LYS A 304 9.89 -11.40 13.64
C LYS A 304 10.42 -11.40 12.20
N TYR A 305 10.38 -10.24 11.53
CA TYR A 305 10.70 -10.17 10.10
C TYR A 305 12.16 -9.88 9.80
N GLN A 306 12.86 -9.14 10.67
CA GLN A 306 14.28 -8.78 10.57
C GLN A 306 14.67 -8.27 9.17
N LEU A 307 13.81 -7.42 8.59
CA LEU A 307 14.04 -6.87 7.26
C LEU A 307 15.00 -5.67 7.34
N ASN A 308 16.16 -5.79 6.70
CA ASN A 308 17.14 -4.72 6.59
C ASN A 308 16.76 -3.74 5.46
N ASN A 309 15.80 -2.86 5.73
CA ASN A 309 15.43 -1.78 4.82
C ASN A 309 15.00 -0.52 5.61
N ARG A 310 14.95 0.62 4.91
CA ARG A 310 14.62 1.93 5.52
C ARG A 310 13.21 2.02 6.10
N TYR A 311 12.21 1.35 5.52
CA TYR A 311 10.84 1.42 6.03
C TYR A 311 10.69 0.64 7.34
N THR A 312 11.33 -0.53 7.45
CA THR A 312 11.37 -1.30 8.71
C THR A 312 12.07 -0.48 9.79
N ALA A 313 13.26 0.05 9.50
CA ALA A 313 13.99 0.90 10.44
C ALA A 313 13.14 2.10 10.88
N TYR A 314 12.47 2.76 9.93
CA TYR A 314 11.55 3.89 10.17
C TYR A 314 10.43 3.56 11.14
N TYR A 315 9.63 2.53 10.87
CA TYR A 315 8.51 2.17 11.75
C TYR A 315 8.96 1.63 13.10
N THR A 316 10.07 0.90 13.15
CA THR A 316 10.63 0.41 14.41
C THR A 316 11.15 1.55 15.27
N ASN A 317 11.88 2.51 14.68
CA ASN A 317 12.36 3.69 15.39
C ASN A 317 11.19 4.58 15.86
N LEU A 318 10.11 4.72 15.07
CA LEU A 318 8.87 5.38 15.51
C LEU A 318 8.29 4.73 16.77
N ALA A 319 8.17 3.40 16.78
CA ALA A 319 7.64 2.65 17.92
C ALA A 319 8.56 2.69 19.15
N LEU A 320 9.87 2.62 18.95
CA LEU A 320 10.86 2.80 20.02
C LEU A 320 10.80 4.20 20.63
N ALA A 321 10.58 5.23 19.81
CA ALA A 321 10.46 6.60 20.32
C ALA A 321 9.15 6.83 21.07
N GLN A 322 8.03 6.27 20.60
CA GLN A 322 6.76 6.31 21.32
C GLN A 322 6.83 5.63 22.69
N SER A 323 7.70 4.63 22.84
CA SER A 323 7.95 3.91 24.09
C SER A 323 9.11 4.50 24.93
N GLY A 324 9.76 5.58 24.47
CA GLY A 324 10.89 6.21 25.17
C GLY A 324 12.18 5.38 25.19
N GLN A 325 12.32 4.42 24.26
CA GLN A 325 13.45 3.47 24.20
C GLN A 325 14.37 3.70 22.99
N LEU A 326 14.11 4.71 22.15
CA LEU A 326 14.88 4.96 20.92
C LEU A 326 16.40 5.00 21.15
N PRO A 327 16.95 5.87 22.03
CA PRO A 327 18.41 5.94 22.19
C PRO A 327 19.00 4.74 22.94
N GLU A 328 18.18 3.99 23.67
CA GLU A 328 18.63 2.76 24.34
C GLU A 328 18.81 1.63 23.34
N LYS A 329 17.83 1.45 22.44
CA LYS A 329 17.76 0.33 21.50
C LYS A 329 18.17 0.68 20.07
N LEU A 330 18.67 1.89 19.82
CA LEU A 330 18.98 2.40 18.48
C LEU A 330 19.83 1.43 17.65
N MET A 331 20.83 0.80 18.30
CA MET A 331 21.80 -0.10 17.65
C MET A 331 21.36 -1.57 17.67
N GLU A 332 20.21 -1.91 18.26
CA GLU A 332 19.64 -3.26 18.20
C GLU A 332 18.93 -3.54 16.87
N VAL A 333 18.61 -2.47 16.13
CA VAL A 333 17.89 -2.49 14.86
C VAL A 333 18.83 -2.08 13.73
N TYR A 334 18.59 -2.60 12.52
CA TYR A 334 19.27 -2.12 11.32
C TYR A 334 19.03 -0.62 11.11
N GLN A 335 20.10 0.16 10.88
CA GLN A 335 20.02 1.61 10.68
C GLN A 335 20.61 2.04 9.33
N PRO A 336 19.79 2.42 8.34
CA PRO A 336 20.25 2.98 7.08
C PRO A 336 20.53 4.48 7.21
N ALA A 337 21.44 4.83 8.12
CA ALA A 337 21.71 6.21 8.53
C ALA A 337 20.41 6.94 8.94
N SER A 338 20.34 8.24 8.67
CA SER A 338 19.20 9.09 9.01
C SER A 338 17.89 8.77 8.30
N ASP A 339 17.93 8.04 7.19
CA ASP A 339 16.74 7.60 6.46
C ASP A 339 15.90 6.60 7.28
N GLY A 340 16.51 5.94 8.27
CA GLY A 340 15.80 5.12 9.26
C GLY A 340 15.01 5.93 10.28
N LEU A 341 15.19 7.26 10.36
CA LEU A 341 14.43 8.15 11.25
C LEU A 341 13.47 9.03 10.47
N PHE A 342 13.94 9.62 9.38
CA PHE A 342 13.14 10.48 8.51
C PHE A 342 13.23 9.97 7.08
N LEU A 343 12.10 9.51 6.54
CA LEU A 343 12.03 9.16 5.14
C LEU A 343 12.17 10.42 4.26
N PRO A 344 12.99 10.38 3.20
CA PRO A 344 13.20 11.52 2.32
C PRO A 344 11.92 11.90 1.58
N VAL A 345 11.71 13.20 1.41
CA VAL A 345 10.59 13.77 0.64
C VAL A 345 11.16 14.54 -0.54
N SER A 346 11.29 13.88 -1.68
CA SER A 346 11.84 14.47 -2.92
C SER A 346 11.08 14.00 -4.17
N GLN A 347 11.32 14.66 -5.30
CA GLN A 347 10.71 14.31 -6.58
C GLN A 347 11.18 12.96 -7.15
N HIS A 348 12.31 12.45 -6.68
CA HIS A 348 12.88 11.17 -7.12
C HIS A 348 12.37 9.99 -6.28
N GLU A 349 11.69 10.27 -5.17
CA GLU A 349 11.17 9.24 -4.29
C GLU A 349 9.86 8.66 -4.80
N ASN A 350 9.66 7.37 -4.57
CA ASN A 350 8.40 6.74 -4.87
C ASN A 350 7.29 7.31 -3.95
N TRP A 351 6.05 7.26 -4.42
CA TRP A 351 4.91 7.83 -3.70
C TRP A 351 4.64 7.18 -2.33
N LEU A 352 5.07 5.92 -2.11
CA LEU A 352 4.93 5.25 -0.80
C LEU A 352 5.87 5.90 0.23
N THR A 353 7.13 6.17 -0.13
CA THR A 353 8.08 6.89 0.75
C THR A 353 7.49 8.22 1.20
N ILE A 354 6.96 9.00 0.23
CA ILE A 354 6.36 10.30 0.49
C ILE A 354 5.15 10.14 1.42
N LEU A 355 4.26 9.19 1.13
CA LEU A 355 3.08 8.94 1.96
C LEU A 355 3.45 8.55 3.40
N PHE A 356 4.44 7.68 3.59
CA PHE A 356 4.87 7.21 4.90
C PHE A 356 5.57 8.29 5.73
N SER A 357 6.33 9.18 5.10
CA SER A 357 7.21 10.16 5.77
C SER A 357 6.51 11.05 6.80
N ASN A 358 5.19 11.29 6.67
CA ASN A 358 4.42 12.16 7.55
C ASN A 358 4.43 11.71 9.03
N GLU A 359 4.56 10.41 9.30
CA GLU A 359 4.37 9.83 10.64
C GLU A 359 5.44 10.33 11.63
N ALA A 360 6.70 10.40 11.19
CA ALA A 360 7.82 10.91 11.99
C ALA A 360 7.69 12.40 12.28
N PHE A 361 7.33 13.21 11.29
CA PHE A 361 7.10 14.64 11.51
C PHE A 361 5.95 14.89 12.48
N TYR A 362 4.84 14.14 12.31
CA TYR A 362 3.74 14.20 13.26
C TYR A 362 4.19 13.75 14.66
N LEU A 363 4.95 12.66 14.77
CA LEU A 363 5.45 12.14 16.03
C LEU A 363 6.33 13.15 16.76
N VAL A 364 7.35 13.72 16.12
CA VAL A 364 8.27 14.67 16.76
C VAL A 364 7.58 15.99 17.11
N GLY A 365 6.50 16.37 16.43
CA GLY A 365 5.77 17.63 16.68
C GLY A 365 5.97 18.70 15.60
N ASP A 366 6.58 18.34 14.48
CA ASP A 366 6.71 19.23 13.32
C ASP A 366 5.47 19.13 12.43
N MET A 367 4.41 19.84 12.83
CA MET A 367 3.13 19.83 12.13
C MET A 367 3.20 20.38 10.70
N ASN A 368 4.09 21.34 10.45
CA ASN A 368 4.27 21.94 9.13
C ASN A 368 4.83 20.91 8.13
N MET A 369 5.87 20.18 8.52
CA MET A 369 6.42 19.11 7.67
C MET A 369 5.50 17.91 7.57
N ALA A 370 4.77 17.57 8.64
CA ALA A 370 3.75 16.52 8.59
C ALA A 370 2.65 16.88 7.59
N GLN A 371 2.21 18.14 7.56
CA GLN A 371 1.20 18.63 6.63
C GLN A 371 1.71 18.63 5.19
N HIS A 372 2.91 19.16 4.97
CA HIS A 372 3.56 19.16 3.65
C HIS A 372 3.66 17.73 3.09
N SER A 373 4.20 16.80 3.89
CA SER A 373 4.29 15.38 3.54
C SER A 373 2.92 14.76 3.26
N ALA A 374 1.91 14.98 4.12
CA ALA A 374 0.58 14.43 3.92
C ALA A 374 -0.10 14.95 2.63
N MET A 375 0.09 16.24 2.30
CA MET A 375 -0.41 16.83 1.06
C MET A 375 0.28 16.25 -0.18
N LEU A 376 1.61 16.09 -0.14
CA LEU A 376 2.35 15.46 -1.24
C LEU A 376 1.99 13.98 -1.38
N GLY A 377 1.90 13.25 -0.27
CA GLY A 377 1.50 11.84 -0.26
C GLY A 377 0.11 11.63 -0.87
N MET A 378 -0.84 12.52 -0.54
CA MET A 378 -2.15 12.53 -1.19
C MET A 378 -2.04 12.86 -2.69
N THR A 379 -1.26 13.88 -3.07
CA THR A 379 -1.12 14.36 -4.46
C THR A 379 -0.44 13.34 -5.37
N PHE A 380 0.62 12.67 -4.93
CA PHE A 380 1.36 11.69 -5.73
C PHE A 380 0.78 10.27 -5.68
N SER A 381 -0.16 10.01 -4.76
CA SER A 381 -0.84 8.72 -4.73
C SER A 381 -1.60 8.45 -6.05
N PRO A 382 -1.75 7.18 -6.48
CA PRO A 382 -2.37 6.83 -7.78
C PRO A 382 -3.81 7.34 -7.97
N TYR A 383 -4.51 7.69 -6.90
CA TYR A 383 -5.90 8.16 -6.92
C TYR A 383 -6.04 9.63 -6.53
N HIS A 384 -4.94 10.32 -6.20
CA HIS A 384 -4.90 11.72 -5.77
C HIS A 384 -5.81 12.04 -4.57
N ARG A 385 -6.21 11.01 -3.81
CA ARG A 385 -7.18 11.06 -2.71
C ARG A 385 -6.78 9.99 -1.71
N SER A 386 -6.90 10.27 -0.41
CA SER A 386 -6.58 9.28 0.63
C SER A 386 -7.38 9.57 1.90
N SER A 387 -8.15 8.59 2.37
CA SER A 387 -8.88 8.67 3.64
C SER A 387 -7.91 8.87 4.80
N ARG A 388 -6.76 8.19 4.77
CA ARG A 388 -5.69 8.32 5.78
C ARG A 388 -5.08 9.72 5.80
N MET A 389 -4.70 10.27 4.66
CA MET A 389 -4.10 11.61 4.63
C MET A 389 -5.10 12.69 5.03
N VAL A 390 -6.38 12.55 4.66
CA VAL A 390 -7.44 13.47 5.12
C VAL A 390 -7.61 13.40 6.64
N LYS A 391 -7.52 12.22 7.27
CA LYS A 391 -7.49 12.10 8.74
C LYS A 391 -6.27 12.78 9.34
N ARG A 392 -5.08 12.52 8.81
CA ARG A 392 -3.83 13.14 9.28
C ARG A 392 -3.90 14.66 9.20
N LEU A 393 -4.41 15.21 8.08
CA LEU A 393 -4.61 16.65 7.92
C LEU A 393 -5.62 17.20 8.92
N ALA A 394 -6.71 16.49 9.21
CA ALA A 394 -7.64 16.89 10.27
C ALA A 394 -6.96 16.92 11.65
N ASP A 395 -6.21 15.88 12.02
CA ASP A 395 -5.50 15.81 13.30
C ASP A 395 -4.42 16.90 13.41
N ILE A 396 -3.67 17.17 12.34
CA ILE A 396 -2.68 18.26 12.31
C ILE A 396 -3.35 19.61 12.61
N ASN A 397 -4.45 19.92 11.92
CA ASN A 397 -5.15 21.20 12.10
C ASN A 397 -5.85 21.30 13.46
N LEU A 398 -6.29 20.18 14.05
CA LEU A 398 -6.73 20.15 15.44
C LEU A 398 -5.58 20.49 16.39
N VAL A 399 -4.40 19.91 16.18
CA VAL A 399 -3.21 20.15 16.99
C VAL A 399 -2.76 21.61 16.89
N THR A 400 -2.63 22.17 15.69
CA THR A 400 -2.21 23.56 15.49
C THR A 400 -3.26 24.58 15.92
N GLY A 401 -4.53 24.18 16.05
CA GLY A 401 -5.63 25.07 16.47
C GLY A 401 -6.40 25.71 15.32
N ASP A 402 -6.09 25.39 14.06
CA ASP A 402 -6.89 25.79 12.90
C ASP A 402 -8.15 24.91 12.78
N TYR A 403 -9.11 25.19 13.66
CA TYR A 403 -10.39 24.49 13.69
C TYR A 403 -11.19 24.62 12.37
N PRO A 404 -11.21 25.77 11.67
CA PRO A 404 -11.84 25.87 10.34
C PRO A 404 -11.28 24.88 9.31
N ALA A 405 -9.95 24.77 9.21
CA ALA A 405 -9.30 23.81 8.31
C ALA A 405 -9.54 22.37 8.75
N ALA A 406 -9.43 22.07 10.05
CA ALA A 406 -9.76 20.75 10.59
C ALA A 406 -11.20 20.35 10.24
N ALA A 407 -12.17 21.24 10.48
CA ALA A 407 -13.58 21.01 10.17
C ALA A 407 -13.83 20.75 8.68
N LYS A 408 -13.06 21.34 7.77
CA LYS A 408 -13.15 21.04 6.33
C LYS A 408 -12.86 19.56 6.05
N TYR A 409 -11.72 19.05 6.55
CA TYR A 409 -11.33 17.65 6.36
C TYR A 409 -12.29 16.69 7.08
N LEU A 410 -12.68 17.02 8.31
CA LEU A 410 -13.64 16.22 9.07
C LEU A 410 -15.02 16.14 8.38
N ARG A 411 -15.51 17.24 7.79
CA ARG A 411 -16.76 17.23 7.01
C ARG A 411 -16.66 16.36 5.76
N MET A 412 -15.49 16.23 5.13
CA MET A 412 -15.29 15.26 4.05
C MET A 412 -15.43 13.83 4.58
N LEU A 413 -14.73 13.50 5.67
CA LEU A 413 -14.78 12.16 6.27
C LEU A 413 -16.15 11.80 6.86
N ASN A 414 -16.91 12.78 7.34
CA ASN A 414 -18.28 12.60 7.81
C ASN A 414 -19.25 12.12 6.70
N LYS A 415 -18.90 12.36 5.43
CA LYS A 415 -19.63 11.84 4.26
C LYS A 415 -19.15 10.46 3.83
N THR A 416 -18.35 9.75 4.62
CA THR A 416 -17.95 8.35 4.32
C THR A 416 -18.84 7.38 5.10
N LEU A 417 -18.75 6.08 4.82
CA LEU A 417 -19.45 5.07 5.63
C LEU A 417 -18.68 4.76 6.93
N LEU A 418 -17.40 4.42 6.81
CA LEU A 418 -16.61 3.83 7.90
C LEU A 418 -15.83 4.86 8.73
N HIS A 419 -15.53 6.04 8.19
CA HIS A 419 -14.84 7.11 8.94
C HIS A 419 -15.79 8.12 9.56
N LYS A 420 -17.10 7.98 9.32
CA LYS A 420 -18.14 8.91 9.79
C LYS A 420 -18.15 9.11 11.29
N LYS A 421 -18.11 8.01 12.04
CA LYS A 421 -18.13 8.04 13.51
C LYS A 421 -16.94 8.82 14.04
N TRP A 422 -15.73 8.43 13.62
CA TRP A 422 -14.49 9.12 13.98
C TRP A 422 -14.54 10.62 13.66
N ALA A 423 -15.04 10.99 12.48
CA ALA A 423 -15.14 12.38 12.07
C ALA A 423 -16.17 13.18 12.89
N THR A 424 -17.29 12.54 13.24
CA THR A 424 -18.34 13.15 14.08
C THR A 424 -17.83 13.41 15.49
N ASP A 425 -17.13 12.44 16.07
CA ASP A 425 -16.53 12.56 17.40
C ASP A 425 -15.55 13.75 17.44
N ARG A 426 -14.69 13.89 16.42
CA ARG A 426 -13.75 15.03 16.30
C ARG A 426 -14.46 16.37 16.05
N LEU A 427 -15.54 16.40 15.27
CA LEU A 427 -16.34 17.63 15.08
C LEU A 427 -17.00 18.08 16.38
N ASN A 428 -17.46 17.15 17.22
CA ASN A 428 -18.03 17.47 18.52
C ASN A 428 -17.00 18.10 19.46
N LEU A 429 -15.73 17.64 19.44
CA LEU A 429 -14.65 18.29 20.20
C LEU A 429 -14.51 19.78 19.84
N ILE A 430 -14.54 20.09 18.53
CA ILE A 430 -14.47 21.48 18.05
C ILE A 430 -15.66 22.28 18.56
N ARG A 431 -16.88 21.73 18.43
CA ARG A 431 -18.11 22.44 18.82
C ARG A 431 -18.19 22.71 20.32
N ASN A 432 -17.76 21.74 21.14
CA ASN A 432 -17.86 21.84 22.58
C ASN A 432 -16.66 22.59 23.21
N GLY A 433 -15.61 22.89 22.44
CA GLY A 433 -14.36 23.46 22.97
C GLY A 433 -13.57 22.48 23.83
N GLU A 434 -13.84 21.18 23.73
CA GLU A 434 -13.19 20.15 24.53
C GLU A 434 -11.81 19.82 23.96
N SER A 435 -10.78 19.84 24.81
CA SER A 435 -9.43 19.41 24.47
C SER A 435 -9.10 18.12 25.22
N PRO A 436 -9.27 16.94 24.59
CA PRO A 436 -8.95 15.67 25.24
C PRO A 436 -7.46 15.59 25.58
N ASN A 437 -7.10 14.75 26.55
CA ASN A 437 -5.72 14.63 27.06
C ASN A 437 -4.67 14.40 25.97
N TRP A 438 -4.98 13.61 24.94
CA TRP A 438 -4.06 13.37 23.83
C TRP A 438 -3.75 14.65 23.05
N LEU A 439 -4.75 15.53 22.85
CA LEU A 439 -4.62 16.77 22.11
C LEU A 439 -3.83 17.80 22.92
N ILE A 440 -4.10 17.90 24.23
CA ILE A 440 -3.35 18.75 25.16
C ILE A 440 -1.87 18.36 25.15
N ARG A 441 -1.58 17.07 25.36
CA ARG A 441 -0.20 16.56 25.34
C ARG A 441 0.48 16.82 24.00
N LYS A 442 -0.25 16.66 22.88
CA LYS A 442 0.33 16.87 21.56
C LYS A 442 0.66 18.34 21.28
N ARG A 443 -0.18 19.26 21.74
CA ARG A 443 0.05 20.72 21.65
C ARG A 443 1.24 21.20 22.46
N GLN A 444 1.57 20.53 23.56
CA GLN A 444 2.79 20.84 24.33
C GLN A 444 4.08 20.44 23.60
N GLN A 445 3.99 19.64 22.53
CA GLN A 445 5.14 19.14 21.77
C GLN A 445 5.45 19.97 20.51
N ILE A 446 4.57 20.88 20.07
CA ILE A 446 4.75 21.66 18.83
C ILE A 446 5.39 23.02 19.11
N ALA A 447 6.11 23.56 18.12
CA ALA A 447 6.72 24.89 18.23
C ALA A 447 5.67 25.99 18.43
N GLN A 448 5.98 26.98 19.26
CA GLN A 448 5.10 28.13 19.56
C GLN A 448 5.27 29.30 18.59
N THR A 449 6.35 29.29 17.79
CA THR A 449 6.71 30.36 16.88
C THR A 449 7.04 29.80 15.49
N ASP A 450 6.83 30.62 14.47
CA ASP A 450 7.10 30.26 13.08
C ASP A 450 8.60 30.31 12.76
N SER A 451 9.01 29.50 11.78
CA SER A 451 10.37 29.52 11.23
C SER A 451 10.34 29.48 9.69
N LEU A 452 11.27 30.18 9.05
CA LEU A 452 11.49 30.11 7.60
C LEU A 452 12.57 29.07 7.32
N ARG A 453 12.24 28.07 6.48
CA ARG A 453 13.12 26.94 6.17
C ARG A 453 12.77 26.30 4.84
N LYS A 454 13.72 25.54 4.27
CA LYS A 454 13.47 24.77 3.05
C LYS A 454 12.64 23.53 3.36
N ALA A 455 11.86 23.09 2.37
CA ALA A 455 10.92 21.98 2.50
C ALA A 455 11.56 20.60 2.74
N TYR A 456 12.89 20.49 2.67
CA TYR A 456 13.65 19.25 2.85
C TYR A 456 14.67 19.32 3.99
N ASP A 457 14.74 20.44 4.73
CA ASP A 457 15.68 20.61 5.84
C ASP A 457 15.07 20.13 7.16
N HIS A 458 15.06 18.81 7.38
CA HIS A 458 14.51 18.21 8.60
C HIS A 458 15.36 18.47 9.85
N LEU A 459 16.70 18.50 9.75
CA LEU A 459 17.56 18.70 10.92
C LEU A 459 17.41 20.08 11.57
N PRO A 460 17.50 21.21 10.83
CA PRO A 460 17.25 22.53 11.40
C PRO A 460 15.83 22.66 11.97
N SER A 461 14.86 21.98 11.34
CA SER A 461 13.48 21.96 11.85
C SER A 461 13.38 21.36 13.24
N VAL A 462 13.92 20.15 13.42
CA VAL A 462 13.86 19.46 14.72
C VAL A 462 14.69 20.21 15.75
N GLN A 463 15.84 20.77 15.37
CA GLN A 463 16.66 21.58 16.28
C GLN A 463 15.93 22.84 16.76
N PHE A 464 15.21 23.53 15.86
CA PHE A 464 14.37 24.66 16.22
C PHE A 464 13.25 24.25 17.19
N LEU A 465 12.59 23.11 16.91
CA LEU A 465 11.53 22.56 17.74
C LEU A 465 12.00 22.25 19.16
N VAL A 466 13.17 21.59 19.29
CA VAL A 466 13.78 21.26 20.58
C VAL A 466 14.22 22.51 21.33
N GLY A 467 14.71 23.53 20.62
CA GLY A 467 15.07 24.82 21.22
C GLY A 467 13.86 25.55 21.84
N GLN A 468 12.67 25.41 21.26
CA GLN A 468 11.43 25.98 21.79
C GLN A 468 10.82 25.10 22.90
N ASN A 469 10.89 23.77 22.76
CA ASN A 469 10.32 22.82 23.70
C ASN A 469 11.34 21.74 24.13
N PRO A 470 12.28 22.07 25.04
CA PRO A 470 13.29 21.10 25.50
C PRO A 470 12.70 19.86 26.18
N GLU A 471 11.50 20.00 26.76
CA GLU A 471 10.75 18.91 27.41
C GLU A 471 10.16 17.89 26.41
N ASN A 472 10.16 18.19 25.11
CA ASN A 472 9.77 17.23 24.08
C ASN A 472 10.90 16.20 23.87
N THR A 473 10.92 15.20 24.75
CA THR A 473 11.93 14.12 24.75
C THR A 473 12.01 13.39 23.42
N ILE A 474 10.87 13.17 22.75
CA ILE A 474 10.82 12.51 21.45
C ILE A 474 11.59 13.31 20.39
N ALA A 475 11.31 14.61 20.25
CA ALA A 475 12.01 15.46 19.29
C ALA A 475 13.51 15.56 19.60
N ARG A 476 13.85 15.69 20.88
CA ARG A 476 15.23 15.73 21.35
C ARG A 476 15.97 14.43 21.02
N ASP A 477 15.35 13.29 21.29
CA ASP A 477 15.98 12.00 21.06
C ASP A 477 16.12 11.72 19.56
N TYR A 478 15.13 12.09 18.73
CA TYR A 478 15.24 12.05 17.26
C TYR A 478 16.37 12.94 16.75
N LEU A 479 16.53 14.16 17.28
CA LEU A 479 17.62 15.07 16.91
C LEU A 479 18.99 14.46 17.20
N LEU A 480 19.18 13.96 18.42
CA LEU A 480 20.45 13.39 18.84
C LEU A 480 20.76 12.09 18.09
N CYS A 481 19.79 11.19 17.96
CA CYS A 481 19.96 9.95 17.20
C CYS A 481 20.22 10.22 15.72
N HIS A 482 19.62 11.24 15.13
CA HIS A 482 19.93 11.67 13.76
C HIS A 482 21.43 12.01 13.61
N LEU A 483 21.97 12.85 14.51
CA LEU A 483 23.39 13.21 14.49
C LEU A 483 24.29 11.97 14.66
N LEU A 484 23.91 11.05 15.55
CA LEU A 484 24.65 9.80 15.75
C LEU A 484 24.67 8.95 14.49
N LEU A 485 23.53 8.75 13.82
CA LEU A 485 23.42 7.95 12.60
C LEU A 485 24.16 8.58 11.41
N ASN A 486 24.35 9.91 11.40
CA ASN A 486 25.20 10.58 10.41
C ASN A 486 26.66 10.73 10.86
N LYS A 487 27.04 10.21 12.04
CA LYS A 487 28.39 10.29 12.63
C LYS A 487 28.86 11.72 12.94
N GLU A 488 27.92 12.63 13.18
CA GLU A 488 28.19 14.04 13.53
C GLU A 488 28.43 14.20 15.05
N ILE A 489 29.48 13.55 15.56
CA ILE A 489 29.77 13.43 17.00
C ILE A 489 29.93 14.78 17.70
N GLY A 490 30.60 15.74 17.07
CA GLY A 490 30.81 17.08 17.65
C GLY A 490 29.50 17.83 17.86
N ALA A 491 28.62 17.84 16.84
CA ALA A 491 27.29 18.45 16.93
C ALA A 491 26.39 17.70 17.94
N PHE A 492 26.48 16.37 17.97
CA PHE A 492 25.80 15.55 18.97
C PHE A 492 26.16 15.97 20.39
N ARG A 493 27.46 16.05 20.72
CA ARG A 493 27.91 16.42 22.06
C ARG A 493 27.42 17.81 22.47
N GLN A 494 27.55 18.79 21.58
CA GLN A 494 27.09 20.16 21.83
C GLN A 494 25.58 20.21 22.16
N LEU A 495 24.75 19.50 21.39
CA LEU A 495 23.30 19.49 21.58
C LEU A 495 22.87 18.60 22.76
N TYR A 496 23.60 17.54 23.04
CA TYR A 496 23.42 16.70 24.22
C TYR A 496 23.65 17.53 25.49
N ASP A 497 24.79 18.24 25.58
CA ASP A 497 25.12 19.11 26.72
C ASP A 497 24.06 20.19 26.94
N ARG A 498 23.49 20.72 25.85
CA ARG A 498 22.49 21.79 25.91
C ARG A 498 21.09 21.31 26.31
N TYR A 499 20.65 20.15 25.83
CA TYR A 499 19.22 19.76 25.91
C TYR A 499 18.95 18.43 26.64
N ALA A 500 19.94 17.53 26.75
CA ALA A 500 19.75 16.19 27.28
C ALA A 500 20.52 15.92 28.57
N ARG A 501 21.56 16.70 28.86
CA ARG A 501 22.39 16.51 30.05
C ARG A 501 21.59 16.75 31.31
N GLN A 502 21.25 15.67 31.99
CA GLN A 502 20.56 15.67 33.28
C GLN A 502 21.32 14.79 34.26
N GLN A 503 21.55 15.29 35.48
CA GLN A 503 22.40 14.59 36.46
C GLN A 503 21.76 13.30 37.02
N ASN A 504 20.43 13.19 36.99
CA ASN A 504 19.68 12.15 37.71
C ASN A 504 18.98 11.12 36.82
N LEU A 505 19.20 11.14 35.50
CA LEU A 505 18.62 10.14 34.60
C LEU A 505 19.70 9.15 34.12
N PRO A 506 19.35 7.86 33.98
CA PRO A 506 20.25 6.88 33.40
C PRO A 506 20.56 7.25 31.95
N LEU A 507 21.85 7.24 31.62
CA LEU A 507 22.34 7.57 30.29
C LEU A 507 22.03 6.42 29.32
N PRO A 508 21.29 6.66 28.22
CA PRO A 508 21.01 5.61 27.24
C PRO A 508 22.28 5.02 26.62
N SER A 509 22.21 3.77 26.18
CA SER A 509 23.36 3.04 25.64
C SER A 509 24.03 3.77 24.47
N ALA A 510 23.27 4.19 23.45
CA ALA A 510 23.85 4.87 22.29
C ALA A 510 24.51 6.21 22.65
N TYR A 511 23.95 6.94 23.63
CA TYR A 511 24.50 8.22 24.09
C TYR A 511 25.79 8.01 24.89
N SER A 512 25.80 7.02 25.79
CA SER A 512 26.99 6.62 26.53
C SER A 512 28.15 6.30 25.59
N GLU A 513 27.88 5.49 24.58
CA GLU A 513 28.88 5.03 23.62
C GLU A 513 29.40 6.18 22.74
N ALA A 514 28.52 7.06 22.27
CA ALA A 514 28.91 8.23 21.48
C ALA A 514 29.68 9.28 22.27
N LEU A 515 29.31 9.52 23.54
CA LEU A 515 30.04 10.43 24.43
C LEU A 515 31.46 9.92 24.68
N LEU A 516 31.66 8.62 24.85
CA LEU A 516 33.00 8.03 24.99
C LEU A 516 33.86 8.28 23.75
N VAL A 517 33.30 8.13 22.55
CA VAL A 517 34.00 8.48 21.29
C VAL A 517 34.38 9.96 21.29
N SER A 518 33.44 10.85 21.62
CA SER A 518 33.67 12.29 21.61
C SER A 518 34.73 12.73 22.62
N LEU A 519 34.65 12.25 23.86
CA LEU A 519 35.57 12.60 24.94
C LEU A 519 36.97 12.06 24.70
N PHE A 520 37.08 10.84 24.15
CA PHE A 520 38.37 10.27 23.77
C PHE A 520 39.04 11.06 22.65
N GLN A 521 38.30 11.43 21.60
CA GLN A 521 38.81 12.27 20.51
C GLN A 521 39.24 13.67 20.96
N ALA A 522 38.58 14.21 21.99
CA ALA A 522 38.90 15.52 22.56
C ALA A 522 40.06 15.49 23.57
N GLY A 523 40.57 14.31 23.95
CA GLY A 523 41.58 14.19 25.01
C GLY A 523 41.07 14.64 26.39
N ALA A 524 39.78 14.39 26.68
CA ALA A 524 39.12 14.84 27.90
C ALA A 524 39.81 14.34 29.19
N SER A 525 39.80 15.18 30.23
CA SER A 525 40.36 14.82 31.54
C SER A 525 39.50 13.77 32.26
N GLN A 526 40.04 13.12 33.30
CA GLN A 526 39.27 12.18 34.12
C GLN A 526 38.09 12.87 34.81
N ASP A 527 38.26 14.12 35.26
CA ASP A 527 37.20 14.91 35.88
C ASP A 527 36.08 15.24 34.89
N GLU A 528 36.45 15.57 33.65
CA GLU A 528 35.49 15.82 32.59
C GLU A 528 34.71 14.54 32.26
N LEU A 529 35.37 13.39 32.14
CA LEU A 529 34.72 12.10 31.93
C LEU A 529 33.74 11.75 33.06
N ALA A 530 34.14 11.98 34.31
CA ALA A 530 33.28 11.75 35.48
C ALA A 530 32.03 12.63 35.46
N SER A 531 32.12 13.86 34.93
CA SER A 531 31.01 14.82 34.88
C SER A 531 29.80 14.40 34.01
N TYR A 532 29.96 13.37 33.16
CA TYR A 532 28.88 12.83 32.31
C TYR A 532 28.14 11.65 32.92
N ASN A 533 28.54 11.18 34.12
CA ASN A 533 27.91 10.03 34.80
C ASN A 533 27.84 8.76 33.92
N ILE A 534 28.85 8.53 33.07
CA ILE A 534 28.90 7.35 32.20
C ILE A 534 29.13 6.09 33.05
N PRO A 535 28.32 5.02 32.91
CA PRO A 535 28.50 3.82 33.70
C PRO A 535 29.90 3.21 33.53
N SER A 536 30.57 2.87 34.64
CA SER A 536 31.94 2.33 34.59
C SER A 536 32.06 1.05 33.75
N ARG A 537 30.97 0.29 33.60
CA ARG A 537 30.89 -0.86 32.69
C ARG A 537 31.12 -0.45 31.23
N LYS A 538 30.47 0.62 30.76
CA LYS A 538 30.61 1.14 29.38
C LYS A 538 32.02 1.65 29.10
N ILE A 539 32.66 2.28 30.10
CA ILE A 539 34.07 2.71 29.99
C ILE A 539 34.99 1.49 29.78
N ARG A 540 34.82 0.41 30.54
CA ARG A 540 35.60 -0.83 30.36
C ARG A 540 35.33 -1.49 29.01
N GLU A 541 34.07 -1.55 28.59
CA GLU A 541 33.68 -2.07 27.26
C GLU A 541 34.35 -1.27 26.14
N PHE A 542 34.45 0.06 26.26
CA PHE A 542 35.09 0.92 25.27
C PHE A 542 36.60 0.67 25.15
N ILE A 543 37.28 0.49 26.28
CA ILE A 543 38.71 0.15 26.30
C ILE A 543 38.93 -1.23 25.65
N ASN A 544 38.09 -2.21 25.98
CA ASN A 544 38.17 -3.55 25.39
C ASN A 544 37.90 -3.53 23.88
N TYR A 545 36.90 -2.77 23.43
CA TYR A 545 36.61 -2.56 22.02
C TYR A 545 37.81 -1.95 21.30
N SER A 546 38.38 -0.87 21.85
CA SER A 546 39.52 -0.15 21.24
C SER A 546 40.75 -1.05 21.10
N ASN A 547 41.11 -1.79 22.16
CA ASN A 547 42.20 -2.75 22.13
C ASN A 547 41.98 -3.86 21.09
N LEU A 548 40.75 -4.37 20.98
CA LEU A 548 40.41 -5.41 20.01
C LEU A 548 40.41 -4.86 18.58
N TYR A 549 39.94 -3.64 18.37
CA TYR A 549 39.96 -2.96 17.09
C TYR A 549 41.41 -2.77 16.59
N GLU A 550 42.31 -2.31 17.45
CA GLU A 550 43.73 -2.16 17.13
C GLU A 550 44.41 -3.51 16.82
N ARG A 551 44.24 -4.52 17.69
CA ARG A 551 44.83 -5.86 17.50
C ARG A 551 44.31 -6.59 16.27
N SER A 552 43.06 -6.32 15.87
CA SER A 552 42.46 -6.91 14.67
C SER A 552 42.79 -6.15 13.39
N GLY A 553 43.50 -5.02 13.47
CA GLY A 553 43.76 -4.15 12.32
C GLY A 553 42.48 -3.55 11.73
N GLY A 554 41.44 -3.37 12.55
CA GLY A 554 40.13 -2.88 12.09
C GLY A 554 39.34 -3.90 11.27
N ASN A 555 39.53 -5.21 11.46
CA ASN A 555 38.72 -6.23 10.79
C ASN A 555 37.32 -6.36 11.44
N PRO A 556 36.22 -6.04 10.73
CA PRO A 556 34.86 -6.08 11.30
C PRO A 556 34.41 -7.48 11.73
N GLU A 557 34.88 -8.56 11.09
CA GLU A 557 34.46 -9.93 11.40
C GLU A 557 34.83 -10.35 12.82
N LYS A 558 35.94 -9.83 13.36
CA LYS A 558 36.39 -10.11 14.72
C LYS A 558 35.67 -9.30 15.79
N LEU A 559 34.94 -8.25 15.39
CA LEU A 559 34.26 -7.31 16.27
C LEU A 559 32.74 -7.51 16.29
N VAL A 560 32.16 -8.06 15.21
CA VAL A 560 30.70 -8.13 15.02
C VAL A 560 29.99 -8.97 16.08
N GLU A 561 30.60 -10.07 16.51
CA GLU A 561 29.97 -11.00 17.49
C GLU A 561 29.79 -10.35 18.86
N LEU A 562 30.80 -9.59 19.31
CA LEU A 562 30.79 -8.96 20.63
C LEU A 562 30.18 -7.56 20.62
N TYR A 563 30.42 -6.80 19.55
CA TYR A 563 30.13 -5.36 19.50
C TYR A 563 29.29 -4.95 18.30
N GLY A 564 28.76 -5.88 17.50
CA GLY A 564 27.95 -5.57 16.31
C GLY A 564 26.70 -4.73 16.59
N LYS A 565 26.19 -4.76 17.82
CA LYS A 565 25.06 -3.93 18.31
C LYS A 565 25.50 -2.68 19.08
N SER A 566 26.78 -2.29 18.99
CA SER A 566 27.28 -1.06 19.60
C SER A 566 27.33 0.08 18.57
N TYR A 567 27.19 1.30 19.07
CA TYR A 567 27.41 2.50 18.28
C TYR A 567 28.86 2.61 17.80
N TRP A 568 29.83 2.08 18.54
CA TRP A 568 31.23 2.06 18.10
C TRP A 568 31.41 1.27 16.80
N PHE A 569 30.81 0.07 16.72
CA PHE A 569 30.85 -0.74 15.51
C PHE A 569 30.17 -0.02 14.34
N TYR A 570 28.99 0.58 14.58
CA TYR A 570 28.32 1.41 13.59
C TYR A 570 29.19 2.59 13.12
N TYR A 571 29.79 3.33 14.06
CA TYR A 571 30.63 4.50 13.79
C TYR A 571 31.85 4.14 12.94
N HIS A 572 32.49 2.99 13.17
CA HIS A 572 33.65 2.57 12.39
C HIS A 572 33.29 1.96 11.03
N PHE A 573 32.27 1.11 10.96
CA PHE A 573 32.05 0.24 9.79
C PHE A 573 30.85 0.58 8.92
N ALA A 574 29.84 1.29 9.45
CA ALA A 574 28.69 1.65 8.63
C ALA A 574 29.10 2.65 7.54
N THR A 575 28.96 2.29 6.28
CA THR A 575 29.11 3.22 5.16
C THR A 575 27.74 3.70 4.74
N LYS A 576 27.66 4.97 4.31
CA LYS A 576 26.46 5.49 3.63
C LYS A 576 26.43 4.85 2.25
N THR A 577 26.00 3.60 2.17
CA THR A 577 25.78 2.94 0.88
C THR A 577 24.70 3.74 0.19
N ALA A 578 25.02 4.30 -0.98
CA ALA A 578 24.02 4.85 -1.87
C ALA A 578 23.08 3.69 -2.24
N MET A 579 21.96 3.56 -1.53
CA MET A 579 20.98 2.54 -1.86
C MET A 579 20.25 2.96 -3.11
N GLU A 580 20.25 2.05 -4.09
CA GLU A 580 19.56 2.15 -5.38
C GLU A 580 18.08 2.57 -5.20
N PRO A 581 17.53 3.31 -6.19
CA PRO A 581 16.18 3.90 -6.16
C PRO A 581 15.02 2.91 -5.98
#